data_AF-A0A821PZ53-F1
#
_entry.id   AF-A0A821PZ53-F1
#
_cell.length_a   1.000
_cell.length_b   1.000
_cell.length_c   1.000
_cell.angle_alpha   90.00
_cell.angle_beta   90.00
_cell.angle_gamma   90.00
#
_symmetry.space_group_name_H-M   'P 1'
#
loop_
_entity.id
_entity.type
_entity.pdbx_description
1 polymer ?
#
loop_
_entity_poly.entity_id
_entity_poly.type
_entity_poly.pdbx_seq_one_letter_code
_entity_poly.pdbx_strand_id
1 'polypeptide(L)'
;VLFRSREIIDKLTNHIIDSDERRQIRAILQQHAKLFDISQVTQANTPIQHTINTGDSLPISSRPYSRTIQQRSDLQNEIHKMLQVHQIRPSNSPWSPPVIIHKKKDGGIRFLVDYRKLKAVTKKECFPQPTT
;
A
#
# COMPACT_ATOMS: atom_id res chain seq x y z
N VAL A 1 2.36 22.63 2.93
CA VAL A 1 2.58 21.37 3.68
C VAL A 1 2.15 21.48 5.14
N LEU A 2 2.64 22.48 5.90
CA LEU A 2 2.40 22.62 7.35
C LEU A 2 0.93 22.80 7.79
N PHE A 3 0.07 23.35 6.94
CA PHE A 3 -1.31 23.70 7.33
C PHE A 3 -2.23 22.48 7.47
N ARG A 4 -2.11 21.49 6.57
CA ARG A 4 -2.90 20.24 6.63
C ARG A 4 -2.49 19.32 7.77
N SER A 5 -1.21 19.35 8.16
CA SER A 5 -0.68 18.57 9.28
C SER A 5 -1.33 18.97 10.61
N ARG A 6 -1.67 20.26 10.80
CA ARG A 6 -2.31 20.74 12.03
C ARG A 6 -3.73 20.19 12.21
N GLU A 7 -4.57 20.18 11.18
CA GLU A 7 -5.93 19.60 11.27
C GLU A 7 -5.92 18.10 11.59
N ILE A 8 -4.96 17.37 11.03
CA ILE A 8 -4.81 15.94 11.29
C ILE A 8 -4.41 15.71 12.75
N ILE A 9 -3.43 16.45 13.27
CA ILE A 9 -2.98 16.35 14.66
C ILE A 9 -4.12 16.70 15.64
N ASP A 10 -4.97 17.65 15.27
CA ASP A 10 -6.10 18.06 16.11
C ASP A 10 -7.14 16.95 16.17
N LYS A 11 -7.48 16.33 15.04
CA LYS A 11 -8.33 15.14 14.99
C LYS A 11 -7.74 13.99 15.80
N LEU A 12 -6.43 13.76 15.70
CA LEU A 12 -5.74 12.70 16.44
C LEU A 12 -5.76 12.91 17.96
N THR A 13 -5.77 14.16 18.43
CA THR A 13 -5.66 14.48 19.88
C THR A 13 -6.98 14.88 20.53
N ASN A 14 -8.06 15.05 19.77
CA ASN A 14 -9.37 15.51 20.27
C ASN A 14 -10.01 14.60 21.33
N HIS A 15 -9.68 13.32 21.34
CA HIS A 15 -10.24 12.35 22.28
C HIS A 15 -9.54 12.39 23.66
N ILE A 16 -8.42 13.11 23.79
CA ILE A 16 -7.65 13.22 25.03
C ILE A 16 -8.29 14.31 25.90
N ILE A 17 -8.79 13.91 27.06
CA ILE A 17 -9.54 14.77 27.98
C ILE A 17 -8.58 15.62 28.83
N ASP A 18 -7.47 15.02 29.30
CA ASP A 18 -6.49 15.73 30.10
C ASP A 18 -5.75 16.78 29.27
N SER A 19 -5.77 18.02 29.76
CA SER A 19 -5.31 19.18 28.98
C SER A 19 -3.79 19.29 28.89
N ASP A 20 -3.07 18.77 29.88
CA ASP A 20 -1.61 18.81 29.91
C ASP A 20 -1.02 17.65 29.09
N GLU A 21 -1.57 16.45 29.22
CA GLU A 21 -1.24 15.29 28.39
C GLU A 21 -1.52 15.58 26.91
N ARG A 22 -2.70 16.14 26.60
CA ARG A 22 -3.05 16.53 25.23
C ARG A 22 -2.05 17.52 24.66
N ARG A 23 -1.57 18.48 25.46
CA ARG A 23 -0.58 19.47 25.06
C ARG A 23 0.78 18.82 24.77
N GLN A 24 1.23 17.91 25.64
CA GLN A 24 2.50 17.20 25.48
C GLN A 24 2.50 16.31 24.23
N ILE A 25 1.45 15.51 24.03
CA ILE A 25 1.31 14.64 22.85
C ILE A 25 1.25 15.48 21.58
N ARG A 26 0.48 16.58 21.59
CA ARG A 26 0.39 17.50 20.46
C ARG A 26 1.75 18.09 20.11
N ALA A 27 2.56 18.46 21.10
CA ALA A 27 3.91 18.98 20.86
C ALA A 27 4.80 17.94 20.14
N ILE A 28 4.76 16.67 20.56
CA ILE A 28 5.51 15.58 19.92
C ILE A 28 5.03 15.34 18.49
N LEU A 29 3.71 15.26 18.28
CA LEU A 29 3.14 15.06 16.95
C LEU A 29 3.47 16.22 16.00
N GLN A 30 3.50 17.46 16.50
CA GLN A 30 3.91 18.62 15.73
C GLN A 30 5.40 18.60 15.40
N GLN A 31 6.25 18.23 16.36
CA GLN A 31 7.69 18.07 16.16
C GLN A 31 8.00 17.02 15.08
N HIS A 32 7.24 15.93 15.06
CA HIS A 32 7.40 14.82 14.11
C HIS A 32 6.33 14.80 13.01
N ALA A 33 5.72 15.94 12.68
CA ALA A 33 4.55 16.02 11.80
C ALA A 33 4.74 15.32 10.44
N LYS A 34 5.97 15.28 9.91
CA LYS A 34 6.30 14.58 8.66
C LYS A 34 6.09 13.06 8.73
N LEU A 35 6.32 12.44 9.89
CA LEU A 35 6.16 10.99 10.07
C LEU A 35 4.68 10.58 10.15
N PHE A 36 3.83 11.51 10.57
CA PHE A 36 2.39 11.30 10.72
C PHE A 36 1.57 11.94 9.59
N ASP A 37 2.22 12.39 8.52
CA ASP A 37 1.53 12.94 7.36
C ASP A 37 0.91 11.81 6.52
N ILE A 38 -0.37 11.54 6.79
CA ILE A 38 -1.19 10.58 6.04
C ILE A 38 -1.79 11.15 4.75
N SER A 39 -1.52 12.43 4.44
CA SER A 39 -2.10 13.08 3.26
C SER A 39 -1.39 12.70 1.96
N GLN A 40 -0.18 12.15 2.05
CA GLN A 40 0.61 11.71 0.92
C GLN A 40 0.82 10.19 0.98
N VAL A 41 1.04 9.60 -0.20
CA VAL A 41 1.49 8.23 -0.28
C VAL A 41 2.94 8.18 0.18
N THR A 42 3.22 7.37 1.19
CA THR A 42 4.59 7.13 1.64
C THR A 42 5.35 6.36 0.57
N GLN A 43 6.41 6.97 0.05
CA GLN A 43 7.40 6.27 -0.78
C GLN A 43 8.66 6.04 0.04
N ALA A 44 9.14 4.80 0.07
CA ALA A 44 10.40 4.47 0.70
C ALA A 44 11.54 4.95 -0.20
N ASN A 45 12.22 6.03 0.19
CA ASN A 45 13.43 6.49 -0.48
C ASN A 45 14.63 5.74 0.09
N THR A 46 14.77 4.47 -0.28
CA THR A 46 15.88 3.62 0.14
C THR A 46 16.77 3.27 -1.04
N PRO A 47 18.10 3.18 -0.86
CA PRO A 47 18.99 2.69 -1.91
C PRO A 47 18.80 1.19 -2.18
N ILE A 48 18.21 0.47 -1.22
CA ILE A 48 17.93 -0.96 -1.31
C ILE A 48 16.68 -1.17 -2.16
N GLN A 49 16.80 -1.99 -3.19
CA GLN A 49 15.68 -2.43 -4.03
C GLN A 49 15.27 -3.84 -3.66
N HIS A 50 13.96 -4.08 -3.62
CA HIS A 50 13.44 -5.44 -3.45
C HIS A 50 13.60 -6.22 -4.76
N THR A 51 14.28 -7.36 -4.69
CA THR A 51 14.45 -8.28 -5.83
C THR A 51 13.67 -9.56 -5.56
N ILE A 52 12.94 -10.04 -6.57
CA ILE A 52 12.22 -11.32 -6.52
C ILE A 52 13.03 -12.34 -7.30
N ASN A 53 13.70 -13.26 -6.60
CA ASN A 53 14.53 -14.28 -7.23
C ASN A 53 13.68 -15.48 -7.68
N THR A 54 13.50 -15.64 -8.98
CA THR A 54 12.75 -16.77 -9.59
C THR A 54 13.66 -17.89 -10.11
N GLY A 55 14.99 -17.79 -9.94
CA GLY A 55 15.96 -18.67 -10.58
C GLY A 55 15.77 -18.73 -12.10
N ASP A 56 15.86 -19.93 -12.67
CA ASP A 56 15.72 -20.19 -14.11
C ASP A 56 14.26 -20.40 -14.56
N SER A 57 13.30 -20.03 -13.72
CA SER A 57 11.87 -20.20 -14.03
C SER A 57 11.44 -19.29 -15.17
N LEU A 58 10.71 -19.86 -16.14
CA LEU A 58 10.12 -19.09 -17.22
C LEU A 58 9.01 -18.15 -16.73
N PRO A 59 8.78 -17.01 -17.40
CA PRO A 59 7.70 -16.09 -17.05
C PRO A 59 6.31 -16.73 -17.06
N ILE A 60 5.54 -16.41 -16.02
CA ILE A 60 4.17 -16.90 -15.87
C ILE A 60 3.18 -15.79 -16.22
N SER A 61 2.43 -16.00 -17.29
CA SER A 61 1.28 -15.18 -17.67
C SER A 61 -0.02 -15.92 -17.36
N SER A 62 -0.91 -15.29 -16.61
CA SER A 62 -2.19 -15.86 -16.19
C SER A 62 -3.33 -14.99 -16.69
N ARG A 63 -4.37 -15.64 -17.21
CA ARG A 63 -5.54 -14.94 -17.72
C ARG A 63 -6.22 -14.14 -16.58
N PRO A 64 -6.63 -12.89 -16.81
CA PRO A 64 -7.45 -12.16 -15.88
C PRO A 64 -8.76 -12.91 -15.59
N TYR A 65 -9.23 -12.87 -14.34
CA TYR A 65 -10.53 -13.44 -13.99
C TYR A 65 -11.70 -12.75 -14.70
N SER A 66 -12.80 -13.46 -14.93
CA SER A 66 -14.03 -12.84 -15.43
C SER A 66 -14.57 -11.84 -14.40
N ARG A 67 -15.12 -10.72 -14.89
CA ARG A 67 -15.58 -9.61 -14.04
C ARG A 67 -16.86 -9.01 -14.58
N THR A 68 -17.71 -8.56 -13.68
CA THR A 68 -18.89 -7.76 -14.01
C THR A 68 -18.47 -6.37 -14.51
N ILE A 69 -19.41 -5.64 -15.12
CA ILE A 69 -19.18 -4.25 -15.57
C ILE A 69 -18.76 -3.36 -14.39
N GLN A 70 -19.43 -3.48 -13.25
CA GLN A 70 -19.11 -2.72 -12.05
C GLN A 70 -17.68 -3.00 -11.57
N GLN A 71 -17.29 -4.27 -11.47
CA GLN A 71 -15.94 -4.64 -11.04
C GLN A 71 -14.86 -4.13 -11.99
N ARG A 72 -15.14 -4.06 -13.30
CA ARG A 72 -14.22 -3.46 -14.28
C ARG A 72 -14.05 -1.96 -14.06
N SER A 73 -15.15 -1.25 -13.82
CA SER A 73 -15.12 0.19 -13.50
C SER A 73 -14.33 0.46 -12.22
N ASP A 74 -14.64 -0.26 -11.15
CA ASP A 74 -13.95 -0.16 -9.85
C ASP A 74 -12.44 -0.42 -9.99
N LEU A 75 -12.06 -1.43 -10.77
CA LEU A 75 -10.67 -1.77 -11.06
C LEU A 75 -9.94 -0.62 -11.77
N GLN A 76 -10.55 -0.07 -12.83
CA GLN A 76 -9.96 0.99 -13.62
C GLN A 76 -9.77 2.27 -12.79
N ASN A 77 -10.75 2.61 -11.96
CA ASN A 77 -10.64 3.75 -11.05
C ASN A 77 -9.47 3.59 -10.08
N GLU A 78 -9.27 2.39 -9.54
CA GLU A 78 -8.16 2.14 -8.62
C GLU A 78 -6.79 2.14 -9.31
N ILE A 79 -6.70 1.55 -10.51
CA ILE A 79 -5.49 1.63 -11.35
C ILE A 79 -5.15 3.08 -11.64
N HIS A 80 -6.14 3.90 -12.02
CA HIS A 80 -5.92 5.30 -12.29
C HIS A 80 -5.38 6.05 -11.08
N LYS A 81 -5.97 5.85 -9.89
CA LYS A 81 -5.46 6.45 -8.65
C LYS A 81 -4.01 6.04 -8.38
N MET A 82 -3.69 4.75 -8.48
CA MET A 82 -2.33 4.24 -8.26
C MET A 82 -1.32 4.80 -9.27
N LEU A 83 -1.72 5.03 -10.52
CA LEU A 83 -0.90 5.70 -11.54
C LEU A 83 -0.65 7.17 -11.19
N GLN A 84 -1.67 7.92 -10.75
CA GLN A 84 -1.53 9.33 -10.38
C GLN A 84 -0.53 9.54 -9.23
N VAL A 85 -0.50 8.61 -8.28
CA VAL A 85 0.43 8.64 -7.14
C VAL A 85 1.73 7.86 -7.39
N HIS A 86 1.98 7.45 -8.64
CA HIS A 86 3.21 6.78 -9.07
C HIS A 86 3.55 5.49 -8.29
N GLN A 87 2.55 4.78 -7.77
CA GLN A 87 2.73 3.47 -7.13
C GLN A 87 2.94 2.35 -8.15
N ILE A 88 2.33 2.49 -9.33
CA ILE A 88 2.45 1.54 -10.45
C ILE A 88 2.81 2.28 -11.73
N ARG A 89 3.23 1.53 -12.76
CA ARG A 89 3.49 2.04 -14.11
C ARG A 89 3.03 1.03 -15.16
N PRO A 90 2.70 1.47 -16.39
CA PRO A 90 2.53 0.55 -17.52
C PRO A 90 3.77 -0.32 -17.72
N SER A 91 3.57 -1.58 -18.08
CA SER A 91 4.68 -2.51 -18.36
C SER A 91 4.30 -3.49 -19.46
N ASN A 92 5.30 -3.92 -20.24
CA ASN A 92 5.20 -5.00 -21.22
C ASN A 92 5.83 -6.28 -20.67
N SER A 93 5.63 -6.54 -19.37
CA SER A 93 6.25 -7.68 -18.68
C SER A 93 5.68 -9.00 -19.21
N PRO A 94 6.52 -10.03 -19.45
CA PRO A 94 6.03 -11.37 -19.73
C PRO A 94 5.40 -12.04 -18.50
N TRP A 95 5.65 -11.50 -17.30
CA TRP A 95 4.99 -11.89 -16.06
C TRP A 95 3.67 -11.13 -15.90
N SER A 96 2.56 -11.85 -15.84
CA SER A 96 1.22 -11.25 -15.76
C SER A 96 0.33 -12.01 -14.77
N PRO A 97 0.43 -11.71 -13.47
CA PRO A 97 -0.48 -12.24 -12.47
C PRO A 97 -1.86 -11.56 -12.57
N PRO A 98 -2.97 -12.29 -12.35
CA PRO A 98 -4.29 -11.70 -12.46
C PRO A 98 -4.64 -10.89 -11.20
N VAL A 99 -5.52 -9.89 -11.36
CA VAL A 99 -6.03 -9.08 -10.26
C VAL A 99 -7.37 -9.59 -9.75
N ILE A 100 -7.58 -9.59 -8.44
CA ILE A 100 -8.81 -9.94 -7.74
C ILE A 100 -9.30 -8.69 -7.02
N ILE A 101 -10.63 -8.49 -6.99
CA ILE A 101 -11.27 -7.39 -6.28
C ILE A 101 -12.16 -7.97 -5.19
N HIS A 102 -11.96 -7.51 -3.96
CA HIS A 102 -12.86 -7.83 -2.84
C HIS A 102 -13.48 -6.57 -2.27
N LYS A 103 -14.75 -6.62 -1.90
CA LYS A 103 -15.41 -5.52 -1.18
C LYS A 103 -15.01 -5.59 0.30
N LYS A 104 -14.63 -4.44 0.85
CA LYS A 104 -14.43 -4.24 2.28
C LYS A 104 -15.79 -4.04 2.96
N LYS A 105 -15.83 -4.23 4.28
CA LYS A 105 -17.03 -3.97 5.09
C LYS A 105 -17.46 -2.50 5.07
N ASP A 106 -16.50 -1.59 4.93
CA ASP A 106 -16.71 -0.13 4.84
C ASP A 106 -17.20 0.33 3.44
N GLY A 107 -17.49 -0.61 2.53
CA GLY A 107 -17.93 -0.31 1.16
C GLY A 107 -16.80 -0.04 0.18
N GLY A 108 -15.55 0.09 0.65
CA GLY A 108 -14.37 0.23 -0.21
C GLY A 108 -14.01 -1.08 -0.93
N ILE A 109 -13.00 -1.03 -1.79
CA ILE A 109 -12.48 -2.20 -2.51
C ILE A 109 -11.05 -2.54 -2.06
N ARG A 110 -10.69 -3.82 -2.14
CA ARG A 110 -9.32 -4.33 -2.01
C ARG A 110 -8.86 -4.77 -3.38
N PHE A 111 -7.87 -4.04 -3.92
CA PHE A 111 -7.13 -4.43 -5.12
C PHE A 111 -6.08 -5.47 -4.72
N LEU A 112 -6.26 -6.73 -5.14
CA LEU A 112 -5.37 -7.84 -4.79
C LEU A 112 -4.75 -8.42 -6.05
N VAL A 113 -3.43 -8.59 -6.07
CA VAL A 113 -2.77 -9.30 -7.16
C VAL A 113 -2.53 -10.74 -6.72
N ASP A 114 -2.96 -11.71 -7.53
CA ASP A 114 -2.78 -13.12 -7.23
C ASP A 114 -1.36 -13.59 -7.60
N TYR A 115 -0.45 -13.45 -6.64
CA TYR A 115 0.94 -13.88 -6.78
C TYR A 115 1.16 -15.36 -6.44
N ARG A 116 0.13 -16.21 -6.29
CA ARG A 116 0.33 -17.61 -5.86
C ARG A 116 1.29 -18.38 -6.78
N LYS A 117 1.13 -18.24 -8.10
CA LYS A 117 2.02 -18.89 -9.08
C LYS A 117 3.44 -18.31 -9.06
N LEU A 118 3.57 -16.99 -8.90
CA LEU A 118 4.88 -16.34 -8.77
C LEU A 118 5.60 -16.80 -7.50
N LYS A 119 4.88 -16.84 -6.38
CA LYS A 119 5.40 -17.28 -5.08
C LYS A 119 5.89 -18.73 -5.12
N ALA A 120 5.22 -19.61 -5.86
CA ALA A 120 5.62 -21.01 -6.00
C ALA A 120 7.00 -21.19 -6.67
N VAL A 121 7.40 -20.25 -7.52
CA VAL A 121 8.70 -20.26 -8.21
C VAL A 121 9.73 -19.30 -7.61
N THR A 122 9.34 -18.51 -6.60
CA THR A 122 10.25 -17.59 -5.92
C THR A 122 11.10 -18.36 -4.90
N LYS A 123 12.42 -18.19 -4.98
CA LYS A 123 13.35 -18.70 -3.97
C LYS A 123 13.09 -17.99 -2.64
N LYS A 124 12.80 -18.74 -1.59
CA LYS A 124 12.52 -18.19 -0.27
C LYS A 124 13.80 -17.70 0.37
N GLU A 125 13.87 -16.42 0.69
CA GLU A 125 14.91 -15.89 1.57
C GLU A 125 14.53 -16.18 3.02
N CYS A 126 15.38 -16.93 3.72
CA CYS A 126 15.20 -17.24 5.13
C CYS A 126 15.92 -16.18 5.96
N PHE A 127 15.20 -15.12 6.32
CA PHE A 127 15.64 -14.22 7.38
C PHE A 127 15.13 -14.77 8.71
N PRO A 128 16.02 -15.04 9.69
CA PRO A 128 15.59 -15.51 10.99
C PRO A 128 14.75 -14.42 11.65
N GLN A 129 13.49 -14.74 11.95
CA GLN A 129 12.68 -13.92 12.83
C GLN A 129 12.92 -14.42 14.25
N PRO A 130 13.20 -13.53 15.22
CA PRO A 130 13.32 -13.94 16.61
C PRO A 130 11.99 -14.52 17.08
N THR A 131 12.02 -15.74 17.60
CA THR A 131 10.91 -16.29 18.40
C THR A 131 10.95 -15.65 19.78
N THR A 132 9.89 -14.92 20.12
CA THR A 132 9.63 -14.43 21.48
C THR A 132 9.36 -15.58 22.43
#